data_AF-A0A6N8JLK4-F1
#
_entry.id   AF-A0A6N8JLK4-F1
#
_cell.length_a   1.000
_cell.length_b   1.000
_cell.length_c   1.000
_cell.angle_alpha   90.00
_cell.angle_beta   90.00
_cell.angle_gamma   90.00
#
_symmetry.space_group_name_H-M   'P 1'
#
loop_
_entity.id
_entity.type
_entity.pdbx_description
1 polymer ?
#
loop_
_entity_poly.entity_id
_entity_poly.type
_entity_poly.pdbx_seq_one_letter_code
_entity_poly.pdbx_strand_id
1 'polypeptide(L)'
;MKRQEIEGEINANKNILDQTDYQILRAIEDIFAAEGIAELLSALANAGQEIVHTIKLRKDCRKRINELEAMTAEDDEPVVTVTEEPADEAPATPEQKEE
;
A
#
# COMPACT_ATOMS: atom_id res chain seq x y z
N MET A 1 -11.49 2.77 14.35
CA MET A 1 -10.92 1.40 14.34
C MET A 1 -9.53 1.50 14.95
N LYS A 2 -9.07 0.52 15.73
CA LYS A 2 -7.72 0.60 16.33
C LYS A 2 -6.66 0.37 15.26
N ARG A 3 -5.48 1.00 15.36
CA ARG A 3 -4.39 0.87 14.37
C ARG A 3 -4.02 -0.59 14.06
N GLN A 4 -3.94 -1.44 15.10
CA GLN A 4 -3.70 -2.89 14.93
C GLN A 4 -4.79 -3.62 14.13
N GLU A 5 -6.05 -3.21 14.26
CA GLU A 5 -7.17 -3.79 13.51
C GLU A 5 -7.10 -3.37 12.04
N ILE A 6 -6.71 -2.12 11.76
CA ILE A 6 -6.52 -1.60 10.40
C ILE A 6 -5.36 -2.34 9.70
N GLU A 7 -4.21 -2.48 10.36
CA GLU A 7 -3.05 -3.20 9.83
C GLU A 7 -3.36 -4.68 9.57
N GLY A 8 -4.12 -5.31 10.48
CA GLY A 8 -4.59 -6.69 10.29
C GLY A 8 -5.49 -6.83 9.06
N GLU A 9 -6.40 -5.89 8.84
CA GLU A 9 -7.31 -5.89 7.68
C GLU A 9 -6.56 -5.62 6.36
N ILE A 10 -5.59 -4.70 6.36
CA ILE A 10 -4.72 -4.45 5.19
C ILE A 10 -3.98 -5.73 4.81
N ASN A 11 -3.36 -6.41 5.78
CA ASN A 11 -2.62 -7.64 5.54
C ASN A 11 -3.53 -8.78 5.05
N ALA A 12 -4.76 -8.89 5.59
CA ALA A 12 -5.73 -9.86 5.10
C ALA A 12 -6.09 -9.61 3.62
N ASN A 13 -6.33 -8.35 3.24
CA ASN A 13 -6.60 -8.00 1.84
C ASN A 13 -5.38 -8.26 0.94
N LYS A 14 -4.16 -7.95 1.38
CA LYS A 14 -2.92 -8.26 0.64
C LYS A 14 -2.76 -9.77 0.42
N ASN A 15 -2.99 -10.59 1.43
CA ASN A 15 -2.96 -12.06 1.30
C ASN A 15 -3.98 -12.60 0.29
N ILE A 16 -5.19 -12.02 0.23
CA ILE A 16 -6.19 -12.39 -0.78
C ILE A 16 -5.70 -12.06 -2.19
N LEU A 17 -5.01 -10.92 -2.37
CA LEU A 17 -4.38 -10.59 -3.65
C LEU A 17 -3.32 -11.65 -4.01
N ASP A 18 -2.42 -11.99 -3.09
CA ASP A 18 -1.36 -12.96 -3.37
C ASP A 18 -1.91 -14.36 -3.71
N GLN A 19 -2.93 -14.82 -2.98
CA GLN A 19 -3.56 -16.13 -3.21
C GLN A 19 -4.28 -16.22 -4.57
N THR A 20 -4.73 -15.08 -5.10
CA THR A 20 -5.50 -15.05 -6.35
C THR A 20 -4.65 -14.79 -7.59
N ASP A 21 -3.35 -14.48 -7.44
CA ASP A 21 -2.46 -14.18 -8.58
C ASP A 21 -2.30 -15.36 -9.53
N TYR A 22 -2.15 -16.58 -9.01
CA TYR A 22 -2.00 -17.78 -9.83
C TYR A 22 -3.19 -17.98 -10.79
N GLN A 23 -4.42 -17.71 -10.33
CA GLN A 23 -5.62 -17.87 -11.17
C GLN A 23 -5.62 -16.88 -12.34
N ILE A 24 -5.20 -15.64 -12.09
CA ILE A 24 -5.10 -14.61 -13.14
C ILE A 24 -3.99 -14.96 -14.13
N LEU A 25 -2.82 -15.34 -13.63
CA LEU A 25 -1.66 -15.69 -14.46
C LEU A 25 -1.99 -16.85 -15.39
N ARG A 26 -2.59 -17.92 -14.85
CA ARG A 26 -2.99 -19.08 -15.64
C ARG A 26 -3.98 -18.72 -16.76
N ALA A 27 -5.01 -17.94 -16.44
CA ALA A 27 -5.99 -17.50 -17.44
C ALA A 27 -5.35 -16.65 -18.54
N ILE A 28 -4.35 -15.83 -18.20
CA ILE A 28 -3.57 -15.06 -19.17
C ILE A 28 -2.68 -15.97 -20.02
N GLU A 29 -1.99 -16.93 -19.41
CA GLU A 29 -1.18 -17.92 -20.12
C GLU A 29 -2.00 -18.68 -21.16
N ASP A 30 -3.20 -19.14 -20.79
CA ASP A 30 -4.10 -19.86 -21.71
C ASP A 30 -4.54 -18.99 -22.91
N ILE A 31 -4.74 -17.68 -22.70
CA ILE A 31 -5.06 -16.73 -23.78
C ILE A 31 -3.86 -16.56 -24.74
N PHE A 32 -2.65 -16.39 -24.20
CA PHE A 32 -1.45 -16.14 -24.99
C PHE A 32 -0.88 -17.41 -25.62
N ALA A 33 -1.24 -18.60 -25.11
CA ALA A 33 -0.87 -19.88 -25.67
C ALA A 33 -1.77 -20.31 -26.85
N ALA A 34 -2.87 -19.61 -27.13
CA ALA A 34 -3.79 -19.97 -28.20
C ALA A 34 -3.11 -19.89 -29.59
N GLU A 35 -3.18 -20.97 -30.36
CA GLU A 35 -2.51 -21.08 -31.67
C GLU A 35 -3.40 -20.59 -32.83
N GLY A 36 -4.69 -20.34 -32.57
CA GLY A 36 -5.64 -19.90 -33.58
C GLY A 36 -6.78 -19.06 -33.02
N ILE A 37 -7.50 -18.37 -33.93
CA ILE A 37 -8.59 -17.45 -33.58
C ILE A 37 -9.71 -18.16 -32.81
N ALA A 38 -10.06 -19.39 -33.17
CA ALA A 38 -11.09 -20.15 -32.47
C ALA A 38 -10.67 -20.47 -31.03
N GLU A 39 -9.44 -20.93 -30.83
CA GLU A 39 -8.89 -21.21 -29.49
C GLU A 39 -8.77 -19.95 -28.66
N LEU A 40 -8.34 -18.83 -29.25
CA LEU A 40 -8.25 -17.54 -28.58
C LEU A 40 -9.63 -17.09 -28.07
N LEU A 41 -10.67 -17.21 -28.89
CA LEU A 41 -12.03 -16.85 -28.50
C LEU A 41 -12.54 -17.75 -27.37
N SER A 42 -12.25 -19.04 -27.41
CA SER A 42 -12.57 -19.98 -26.32
C SER A 42 -11.80 -19.66 -25.04
N ALA A 43 -10.50 -19.37 -25.14
CA ALA A 43 -9.66 -19.00 -24.00
C ALA A 43 -10.14 -17.71 -23.35
N LEU A 44 -10.49 -16.68 -24.13
CA LEU A 44 -11.06 -15.43 -23.63
C LEU A 44 -12.40 -15.64 -22.93
N ALA A 45 -13.28 -16.47 -23.49
CA ALA A 45 -14.58 -16.77 -22.87
C ALA A 45 -14.41 -17.51 -21.54
N ASN A 46 -13.53 -18.52 -21.50
CA ASN A 46 -13.23 -19.31 -20.30
C ASN A 46 -12.56 -18.44 -19.23
N ALA A 47 -11.49 -17.71 -19.59
CA ALA A 47 -10.81 -16.78 -18.70
C ALA A 47 -11.80 -15.76 -18.12
N GLY A 48 -12.67 -15.18 -18.95
CA GLY A 48 -13.71 -14.25 -18.52
C GLY A 48 -14.64 -14.84 -17.46
N GLN A 49 -15.11 -16.09 -17.62
CA GLN A 49 -15.95 -16.76 -16.63
C GLN A 49 -15.20 -17.11 -15.36
N GLU A 50 -13.96 -17.61 -15.48
CA GLU A 50 -13.16 -18.08 -14.35
C GLU A 50 -12.67 -16.94 -13.47
N ILE A 51 -12.25 -15.81 -14.06
CA ILE A 51 -11.56 -14.75 -13.31
C ILE A 51 -12.44 -13.53 -12.99
N VAL A 52 -13.67 -13.41 -13.51
CA VAL A 52 -14.50 -12.20 -13.27
C VAL A 52 -14.76 -11.94 -11.79
N HIS A 53 -15.06 -12.98 -11.01
CA HIS A 53 -15.29 -12.85 -9.58
C HIS A 53 -14.00 -12.51 -8.84
N THR A 54 -12.90 -13.15 -9.23
CA THR A 54 -11.56 -12.90 -8.69
C THR A 54 -11.12 -11.45 -8.96
N ILE A 55 -11.32 -10.93 -10.17
CA ILE A 55 -10.98 -9.55 -10.52
C ILE A 55 -11.84 -8.55 -9.71
N LYS A 56 -13.14 -8.81 -9.53
CA LYS A 56 -14.00 -7.96 -8.70
C LYS A 56 -13.51 -7.93 -7.25
N LEU A 57 -13.28 -9.10 -6.66
CA LEU A 57 -12.74 -9.23 -5.31
C LEU A 57 -11.42 -8.46 -5.16
N ARG A 58 -10.49 -8.61 -6.10
CA ARG A 58 -9.21 -7.89 -6.08
C ARG A 58 -9.38 -6.38 -6.17
N LYS A 59 -10.33 -5.88 -6.97
CA LYS A 59 -10.64 -4.44 -7.04
C LYS A 59 -11.16 -3.93 -5.70
N ASP A 60 -12.04 -4.69 -5.06
CA ASP A 60 -12.58 -4.35 -3.75
C ASP A 60 -11.50 -4.37 -2.66
N CYS A 61 -10.64 -5.39 -2.65
CA CYS A 61 -9.48 -5.45 -1.76
C CYS A 61 -8.56 -4.25 -1.90
N ARG A 62 -8.21 -3.85 -3.14
CA ARG A 62 -7.37 -2.67 -3.40
C ARG A 62 -8.05 -1.38 -2.95
N LYS A 63 -9.34 -1.23 -3.23
CA LYS A 63 -10.12 -0.09 -2.76
C LYS A 63 -10.09 -0.01 -1.23
N ARG A 64 -10.29 -1.16 -0.57
CA ARG A 64 -10.31 -1.25 0.89
C ARG A 64 -8.94 -0.95 1.51
N ILE A 65 -7.86 -1.48 0.93
CA ILE A 65 -6.49 -1.15 1.35
C ILE A 65 -6.26 0.36 1.26
N ASN A 66 -6.60 0.98 0.14
CA ASN A 66 -6.40 2.43 -0.03
C ASN A 66 -7.21 3.26 0.96
N GLU A 67 -8.46 2.87 1.24
CA GLU A 67 -9.29 3.53 2.27
C GLU A 67 -8.67 3.40 3.66
N LEU A 68 -8.20 2.21 4.02
CA LEU A 68 -7.59 1.92 5.31
C LEU A 68 -6.24 2.62 5.50
N GLU A 69 -5.39 2.63 4.47
CA GLU A 69 -4.10 3.33 4.48
C GLU A 69 -4.31 4.84 4.60
N ALA A 70 -5.35 5.41 3.97
CA ALA A 70 -5.72 6.82 4.12
C ALA A 70 -6.15 7.17 5.55
N MET A 71 -6.90 6.29 6.22
CA MET A 71 -7.30 6.49 7.63
C MET A 71 -6.12 6.49 8.60
N THR A 72 -5.03 5.81 8.25
CA THR A 72 -3.79 5.81 9.06
C THR A 72 -2.82 6.93 8.70
N ALA A 73 -2.96 7.54 7.52
CA ALA A 73 -2.09 8.63 7.08
C ALA A 73 -2.36 9.95 7.83
N GLU A 74 -3.59 10.16 8.32
CA GLU A 74 -3.97 11.34 9.11
C GLU A 74 -3.39 11.31 10.54
N ASP A 75 -2.98 10.14 11.06
CA ASP A 75 -2.36 9.98 12.38
C ASP A 75 -0.83 10.18 12.38
N ASP A 76 -0.19 10.22 11.20
CA ASP A 76 1.27 10.32 11.04
C ASP A 76 1.72 11.76 10.67
N GLU A 77 0.86 12.79 10.75
CA GLU A 77 1.33 14.18 10.72
C GLU A 77 2.21 14.44 11.96
N PRO A 78 3.51 14.75 11.81
CA PRO A 78 4.36 14.99 12.96
C PRO A 78 3.88 16.27 13.65
N VAL A 79 3.40 16.13 14.89
CA VAL A 79 3.32 17.25 15.83
C VAL A 79 4.72 17.83 15.90
N VAL A 80 4.94 18.97 15.24
CA VAL A 80 6.14 19.78 15.39
C VAL A 80 6.19 20.18 16.86
N THR A 81 6.92 19.40 17.65
CA THR A 81 7.34 19.80 18.98
C THR A 81 8.35 20.91 18.75
N VAL A 82 7.87 22.15 18.82
CA VAL A 82 8.71 23.33 19.01
C VAL A 82 9.43 23.09 20.33
N THR A 83 10.61 22.49 20.24
CA THR A 83 11.51 22.34 21.36
C THR A 83 12.24 23.68 21.42
N GLU A 84 11.78 24.60 22.26
CA GLU A 84 12.55 25.79 22.59
C GLU A 84 13.87 25.31 23.24
N GLU A 85 14.95 25.32 22.46
CA GLU A 85 16.30 25.17 23.00
C GLU A 85 16.57 26.34 23.96
N PRO A 86 17.02 26.09 25.21
CA PRO A 86 17.56 27.17 26.02
C PRO A 86 18.88 27.61 25.40
N ALA A 87 18.97 28.90 25.08
CA ALA A 87 20.15 29.53 24.52
C ALA A 87 21.39 29.25 25.37
N ASP A 88 22.39 28.74 24.67
CA ASP A 88 23.79 28.52 25.02
C ASP A 88 24.41 29.75 25.73
N GLU A 89 24.57 29.71 27.05
CA GLU A 89 25.51 30.59 27.77
C GLU A 89 26.83 29.83 27.96
N ALA A 90 27.65 29.86 26.91
CA ALA A 90 29.06 29.49 26.97
C ALA A 90 29.91 30.65 27.56
N PRO A 91 31.10 30.34 28.13
CA PRO A 91 31.63 31.01 29.31
C PRO A 91 32.52 32.23 29.06
N ALA A 92 32.77 32.96 30.15
CA ALA A 92 33.64 34.11 30.30
C ALA A 92 35.02 34.02 29.60
N THR A 93 35.51 35.15 29.12
CA THR A 93 36.96 35.40 28.93
C THR A 93 37.29 36.87 29.29
N PRO A 94 38.44 37.15 29.92
CA PRO A 94 38.67 38.35 30.74
C PRO A 94 39.49 39.46 30.04
N GLU A 95 39.42 40.65 30.66
CA GLU A 95 40.35 41.80 30.64
C GLU A 95 40.86 42.35 29.30
N GLN A 96 40.64 43.66 29.04
CA GLN A 96 41.71 44.64 28.81
C GLN A 96 41.29 46.07 29.28
N LYS A 97 42.33 46.85 29.60
CA LYS A 97 42.43 48.09 30.42
C LYS A 97 41.87 49.36 29.79
N GLU A 98 41.60 50.36 30.65
CA GLU A 98 42.07 51.78 30.67
C GLU A 98 41.14 52.53 31.65
N GLU A 99 41.59 53.33 32.64
CA GLU A 99 42.58 54.42 32.66
C GLU A 99 43.06 54.68 34.11
#